data_AF-A0A1F6D8Q2-F1
#
_entry.id   AF-A0A1F6D8Q2-F1
#
_cell.length_a   1.000
_cell.length_b   1.000
_cell.length_c   1.000
_cell.angle_alpha   90.00
_cell.angle_beta   90.00
_cell.angle_gamma   90.00
#
_symmetry.space_group_name_H-M   'P 1'
#
loop_
_entity.id
_entity.type
_entity.pdbx_description
1 polymer ?
#
loop_
_entity_poly.entity_id
_entity_poly.type
_entity_poly.pdbx_seq_one_letter_code
_entity_poly.pdbx_strand_id
1 'polypeptide(L)'
;MLNTTYAKVLLGTFVLLISAFGVAYADHAWGKYHWDLSTVDTLANPLELGDNLSSSWQESLVGASSDWNNSVLKNQVAAGTSNANCDPTLGQVEVCNGAYGDNGWLGIAQIWVYRGKDGHIAQAIVKLNDTYFSLPAYDTSAWKDLVVCQEVGHTFGLGHQDENFTNANLGTCMDYTNDPDGSLYGQLNNEHPNQHDYDMLSSIYGHLNGTGDGTPGSGKGSGKGKPANVGTVTLNTPAEWGLAVAQDAQGRDSLYVRHLGSGVDVITHVLWAE
;
A
#
# COMPACT_ATOMS: atom_id res chain seq x y z
N MET A 1 -42.25 47.33 -55.12
CA MET A 1 -41.77 45.94 -55.26
C MET A 1 -40.51 45.82 -54.43
N LEU A 2 -40.48 44.81 -53.56
CA LEU A 2 -39.44 44.56 -52.55
C LEU A 2 -38.06 44.35 -53.18
N ASN A 3 -37.00 44.75 -52.48
CA ASN A 3 -35.91 43.82 -52.21
C ASN A 3 -35.07 44.27 -51.01
N THR A 4 -35.21 43.51 -49.92
CA THR A 4 -34.49 43.66 -48.65
C THR A 4 -33.25 42.78 -48.71
N THR A 5 -32.06 43.36 -48.63
CA THR A 5 -30.81 42.60 -48.55
C THR A 5 -30.59 42.16 -47.10
N TYR A 6 -30.73 40.86 -46.84
CA TYR A 6 -30.46 40.27 -45.52
C TYR A 6 -28.95 40.10 -45.31
N ALA A 7 -28.36 40.90 -44.43
CA ALA A 7 -27.05 40.63 -43.87
C ALA A 7 -27.17 39.46 -42.88
N LYS A 8 -26.59 38.30 -43.22
CA LYS A 8 -26.48 37.15 -42.31
C LYS A 8 -25.36 37.44 -41.31
N VAL A 9 -25.73 37.88 -40.10
CA VAL A 9 -24.84 37.86 -38.94
C VAL A 9 -24.82 36.44 -38.40
N LEU A 10 -23.69 35.74 -38.57
CA LEU A 10 -23.42 34.47 -37.91
C LEU A 10 -23.16 34.75 -36.43
N LEU A 11 -24.16 34.54 -35.57
CA LEU A 11 -23.93 34.39 -34.13
C LEU A 11 -23.30 33.02 -33.91
N GLY A 12 -21.98 32.98 -33.70
CA GLY A 12 -21.31 31.80 -33.15
C GLY A 12 -21.64 31.67 -31.67
N THR A 13 -22.37 30.63 -31.30
CA THR A 13 -22.53 30.21 -29.90
C THR A 13 -21.20 29.67 -29.39
N PHE A 14 -20.53 30.45 -28.54
CA PHE A 14 -19.38 29.98 -27.77
C PHE A 14 -19.90 29.12 -26.61
N VAL A 15 -19.89 27.79 -26.77
CA VAL A 15 -20.19 26.88 -25.66
C VAL A 15 -18.98 26.85 -24.74
N LEU A 16 -19.10 27.50 -23.59
CA LEU A 16 -18.11 27.41 -22.53
C LEU A 16 -18.22 26.00 -21.90
N LEU A 17 -17.31 25.10 -22.29
CA LEU A 17 -17.12 23.82 -21.61
C LEU A 17 -16.55 24.12 -20.22
N ILE A 18 -17.42 24.18 -19.21
CA ILE A 18 -17.00 24.16 -17.80
C ILE A 18 -16.61 22.71 -17.52
N SER A 19 -15.32 22.40 -17.65
CA SER A 19 -14.73 21.18 -17.14
C SER A 19 -14.87 21.19 -15.62
N ALA A 20 -15.87 20.48 -15.10
CA ALA A 20 -15.92 20.13 -13.70
C ALA A 20 -14.74 19.19 -13.43
N PHE A 21 -13.64 19.73 -12.93
CA PHE A 21 -12.60 18.92 -12.32
C PHE A 21 -13.22 18.27 -11.10
N GLY A 22 -13.58 16.99 -11.21
CA GLY A 22 -13.83 16.18 -10.03
C GLY A 22 -12.54 16.16 -9.23
N VAL A 23 -12.61 16.54 -7.96
CA VAL A 23 -11.52 16.27 -7.02
C VAL A 23 -11.48 14.74 -6.91
N ALA A 24 -10.48 14.11 -7.51
CA ALA A 24 -10.21 12.70 -7.24
C ALA A 24 -9.74 12.65 -5.78
N TYR A 25 -10.59 12.11 -4.90
CA TYR A 25 -10.20 11.81 -3.54
C TYR A 25 -9.46 10.49 -3.58
N ALA A 26 -8.24 10.47 -3.08
CA ALA A 26 -7.60 9.20 -2.79
C ALA A 26 -8.45 8.48 -1.72
N ASP A 27 -8.91 7.26 -2.02
CA ASP A 27 -9.84 6.50 -1.17
C ASP A 27 -9.46 5.03 -0.90
N HIS A 28 -8.24 4.62 -1.23
CA HIS A 28 -7.69 3.29 -0.92
C HIS A 28 -6.89 3.26 0.40
N ALA A 29 -7.35 3.89 1.48
CA ALA A 29 -6.68 3.76 2.79
C ALA A 29 -7.02 2.42 3.44
N TRP A 30 -6.05 1.78 4.09
CA TRP A 30 -6.27 0.61 4.94
C TRP A 30 -6.93 1.01 6.26
N GLY A 31 -8.22 1.34 6.17
CA GLY A 31 -9.00 1.85 7.28
C GLY A 31 -8.36 3.11 7.87
N LYS A 32 -7.79 2.98 9.07
CA LYS A 32 -7.17 4.09 9.81
C LYS A 32 -5.72 3.84 10.19
N TYR A 33 -5.16 2.70 9.81
CA TYR A 33 -3.88 2.25 10.34
C TYR A 33 -2.74 2.98 9.65
N HIS A 34 -1.82 3.51 10.46
CA HIS A 34 -0.67 4.27 9.97
C HIS A 34 0.44 4.27 11.01
N TRP A 35 1.68 4.47 10.57
CA TRP A 35 2.78 4.71 11.51
C TRP A 35 2.61 6.08 12.18
N ASP A 36 2.90 6.17 13.48
CA ASP A 36 2.96 7.46 14.19
C ASP A 36 4.27 8.19 13.87
N LEU A 37 4.48 8.50 12.58
CA LEU A 37 5.68 9.11 12.03
C LEU A 37 5.29 10.26 11.10
N SER A 38 5.81 11.46 11.36
CA SER A 38 5.67 12.58 10.42
C SER A 38 6.66 12.48 9.26
N THR A 39 6.45 13.27 8.20
CA THR A 39 7.46 13.45 7.13
C THR A 39 8.77 13.98 7.69
N VAL A 40 8.72 14.87 8.69
CA VAL A 40 9.93 15.41 9.32
C VAL A 40 10.69 14.31 10.08
N ASP A 41 9.96 13.44 10.80
CA ASP A 41 10.57 12.31 11.51
C ASP A 41 11.25 11.35 10.53
N THR A 42 10.57 10.99 9.44
CA THR A 42 11.10 10.06 8.45
C THR A 42 12.20 10.64 7.58
N LEU A 43 12.28 11.96 7.39
CA LEU A 43 13.44 12.59 6.77
C LEU A 43 14.69 12.49 7.64
N ALA A 44 14.54 12.51 8.97
CA ALA A 44 15.65 12.39 9.91
C ALA A 44 16.03 10.94 10.19
N ASN A 45 15.04 10.06 10.32
CA ASN A 45 15.20 8.62 10.55
C ASN A 45 14.14 7.89 9.69
N PRO A 46 14.45 7.52 8.45
CA PRO A 46 13.51 6.85 7.56
C PRO A 46 13.00 5.54 8.16
N LEU A 47 11.75 5.17 7.87
CA LEU A 47 11.20 3.88 8.26
C LEU A 47 12.01 2.76 7.58
N GLU A 48 12.51 1.82 8.37
CA GLU A 48 13.36 0.76 7.85
C GLU A 48 12.53 -0.34 7.19
N LEU A 49 12.92 -0.70 5.97
CA LEU A 49 12.54 -1.93 5.30
C LEU A 49 13.68 -2.93 5.53
N GLY A 50 13.51 -3.81 6.51
CA GLY A 50 14.44 -4.87 6.87
C GLY A 50 14.52 -5.93 5.80
N ASP A 51 15.65 -5.98 5.11
CA ASP A 51 15.95 -6.93 4.06
C ASP A 51 16.34 -8.29 4.67
N ASN A 52 15.42 -9.25 4.61
CA ASN A 52 15.64 -10.66 4.90
C ASN A 52 15.44 -11.51 3.63
N LEU A 53 15.60 -10.89 2.47
CA LEU A 53 15.31 -11.51 1.20
C LEU A 53 16.52 -12.28 0.67
N SER A 54 16.24 -13.32 -0.10
CA SER A 54 17.23 -13.96 -0.95
C SER A 54 17.63 -13.02 -2.10
N SER A 55 18.82 -13.26 -2.68
CA SER A 55 19.41 -12.36 -3.68
C SER A 55 18.55 -12.11 -4.91
N SER A 56 17.61 -13.00 -5.24
CA SER A 56 16.71 -12.88 -6.40
C SER A 56 15.64 -11.81 -6.27
N TRP A 57 15.47 -11.23 -5.08
CA TRP A 57 14.44 -10.24 -4.78
C TRP A 57 15.00 -8.83 -4.51
N GLN A 58 16.33 -8.68 -4.50
CA GLN A 58 16.95 -7.43 -4.05
C GLN A 58 16.68 -6.25 -4.97
N GLU A 59 16.62 -6.48 -6.28
CA GLU A 59 16.26 -5.44 -7.23
C GLU A 59 14.83 -4.93 -6.99
N SER A 60 13.89 -5.85 -6.73
CA SER A 60 12.50 -5.53 -6.43
C SER A 60 12.33 -4.75 -5.12
N LEU A 61 13.05 -5.11 -4.05
CA LEU A 61 12.99 -4.36 -2.77
C LEU A 61 13.60 -2.97 -2.91
N VAL A 62 14.73 -2.83 -3.60
CA VAL A 62 15.36 -1.53 -3.86
C VAL A 62 14.44 -0.65 -4.73
N GLY A 63 13.82 -1.24 -5.76
CA GLY A 63 12.84 -0.58 -6.62
C GLY A 63 11.66 -0.05 -5.82
N ALA A 64 10.96 -0.92 -5.09
CA ALA A 64 9.83 -0.53 -4.25
C ALA A 64 10.20 0.55 -3.21
N SER A 65 11.35 0.41 -2.55
CA SER A 65 11.85 1.43 -1.60
C SER A 65 12.02 2.79 -2.27
N SER A 66 12.64 2.82 -3.46
CA SER A 66 12.84 4.03 -4.26
C SER A 66 11.50 4.65 -4.66
N ASP A 67 10.58 3.84 -5.18
CA ASP A 67 9.29 4.32 -5.67
C ASP A 67 8.43 4.92 -4.56
N TRP A 68 8.35 4.24 -3.41
CA TRP A 68 7.59 4.75 -2.27
C TRP A 68 8.22 5.99 -1.63
N ASN A 69 9.53 6.22 -1.81
CA ASN A 69 10.21 7.43 -1.37
C ASN A 69 9.85 8.68 -2.19
N ASN A 70 9.07 8.55 -3.27
CA ASN A 70 8.43 9.70 -3.93
C ASN A 70 7.28 10.30 -3.09
N SER A 71 6.76 9.53 -2.11
CA SER A 71 5.69 9.97 -1.20
C SER A 71 6.19 10.85 -0.06
N VAL A 72 5.28 11.28 0.82
CA VAL A 72 5.61 12.03 2.05
C VAL A 72 6.15 11.16 3.19
N LEU A 73 6.03 9.83 3.11
CA LEU A 73 6.59 8.88 4.07
C LEU A 73 7.93 8.39 3.54
N LYS A 74 9.02 8.69 4.24
CA LYS A 74 10.36 8.25 3.82
C LYS A 74 10.72 6.91 4.43
N ASN A 75 11.33 6.07 3.60
CA ASN A 75 11.79 4.74 4.00
C ASN A 75 13.24 4.52 3.54
N GLN A 76 13.88 3.47 4.06
CA GLN A 76 15.19 3.04 3.60
C GLN A 76 15.31 1.51 3.71
N VAL A 77 16.00 0.88 2.76
CA VAL A 77 16.41 -0.52 2.91
C VAL A 77 17.52 -0.59 3.97
N ALA A 78 17.33 -1.48 4.95
CA ALA A 78 18.29 -1.77 6.00
C ALA A 78 18.49 -3.29 6.11
N ALA A 79 19.55 -3.72 6.78
CA ALA A 79 19.69 -5.15 7.08
C ALA A 79 18.52 -5.62 7.95
N GLY A 80 17.85 -6.69 7.54
CA GLY A 80 16.78 -7.30 8.31
C GLY A 80 17.27 -7.83 9.66
N THR A 81 16.37 -7.85 10.63
CA THR A 81 16.65 -8.39 11.98
C THR A 81 15.76 -9.57 12.34
N SER A 82 14.95 -10.02 11.38
CA SER A 82 14.06 -11.15 11.51
C SER A 82 14.81 -12.49 11.52
N ASN A 83 14.11 -13.54 11.99
CA ASN A 83 14.52 -14.93 11.85
C ASN A 83 13.85 -15.63 10.64
N ALA A 84 14.05 -16.94 10.54
CA ALA A 84 13.54 -17.77 9.44
C ALA A 84 12.00 -17.79 9.29
N ASN A 85 11.23 -17.36 10.30
CA ASN A 85 9.77 -17.32 10.26
C ASN A 85 9.21 -15.96 9.80
N CYS A 86 10.08 -15.00 9.47
CA CYS A 86 9.72 -13.60 9.28
C CYS A 86 9.04 -13.01 10.53
N ASP A 87 9.75 -13.08 11.67
CA ASP A 87 9.26 -12.50 12.92
C ASP A 87 9.38 -10.96 12.85
N PRO A 88 8.35 -10.22 13.29
CA PRO A 88 8.34 -8.76 13.22
C PRO A 88 9.34 -8.12 14.18
N THR A 89 9.84 -6.95 13.78
CA THR A 89 10.67 -6.07 14.61
C THR A 89 9.92 -4.78 14.90
N LEU A 90 9.94 -4.37 16.16
CA LEU A 90 9.27 -3.16 16.62
C LEU A 90 9.83 -1.91 15.93
N GLY A 91 8.96 -1.12 15.31
CA GLY A 91 9.31 0.13 14.63
C GLY A 91 9.83 -0.05 13.20
N GLN A 92 9.72 -1.26 12.64
CA GLN A 92 10.30 -1.64 11.35
C GLN A 92 9.32 -2.50 10.54
N VAL A 93 9.50 -2.50 9.22
CA VAL A 93 8.92 -3.49 8.32
C VAL A 93 9.96 -4.57 8.05
N GLU A 94 9.71 -5.83 8.41
CA GLU A 94 10.60 -6.94 8.00
C GLU A 94 10.08 -7.56 6.70
N VAL A 95 10.88 -7.53 5.64
CA VAL A 95 10.53 -8.07 4.32
C VAL A 95 11.26 -9.38 4.11
N CYS A 96 10.52 -10.46 3.90
CA CYS A 96 11.05 -11.81 3.81
C CYS A 96 10.46 -12.58 2.63
N ASN A 97 11.22 -13.54 2.11
CA ASN A 97 10.72 -14.55 1.19
C ASN A 97 10.97 -15.96 1.76
N GLY A 98 10.16 -16.91 1.35
CA GLY A 98 10.37 -18.31 1.70
C GLY A 98 9.34 -19.23 1.07
N ALA A 99 9.61 -20.53 1.13
CA ALA A 99 8.65 -21.55 0.70
C ALA A 99 7.56 -21.72 1.78
N TYR A 100 6.52 -20.88 1.70
CA TYR A 100 5.39 -20.91 2.63
C TYR A 100 4.30 -21.94 2.26
N GLY A 101 4.52 -22.71 1.19
CA GLY A 101 3.65 -23.78 0.74
C GLY A 101 2.58 -23.32 -0.26
N ASP A 102 1.82 -24.30 -0.77
CA ASP A 102 0.71 -24.12 -1.70
C ASP A 102 -0.56 -23.74 -0.92
N ASN A 103 -0.63 -22.46 -0.55
CA ASN A 103 -1.60 -21.89 0.39
C ASN A 103 -2.53 -20.84 -0.24
N GLY A 104 -2.38 -20.61 -1.54
CA GLY A 104 -3.17 -19.74 -2.40
C GLY A 104 -2.59 -18.35 -2.62
N TRP A 105 -1.58 -17.89 -1.87
CA TRP A 105 -1.17 -16.48 -1.89
C TRP A 105 0.25 -16.26 -2.43
N LEU A 106 0.43 -15.14 -3.16
CA LEU A 106 1.70 -14.67 -3.72
C LEU A 106 2.47 -13.82 -2.71
N GLY A 107 1.76 -12.85 -2.11
CA GLY A 107 2.27 -11.96 -1.08
C GLY A 107 1.28 -11.80 0.07
N ILE A 108 1.79 -11.49 1.27
CA ILE A 108 0.99 -10.96 2.37
C ILE A 108 1.73 -9.83 3.08
N ALA A 109 0.96 -8.84 3.54
CA ALA A 109 1.38 -7.77 4.41
C ALA A 109 0.63 -7.88 5.74
N GLN A 110 1.36 -7.85 6.85
CA GLN A 110 0.77 -7.91 8.19
C GLN A 110 1.24 -6.73 9.02
N ILE A 111 0.28 -6.04 9.65
CA ILE A 111 0.55 -4.92 10.54
C ILE A 111 0.03 -5.23 11.93
N TRP A 112 0.85 -4.96 12.95
CA TRP A 112 0.42 -4.98 14.34
C TRP A 112 0.05 -3.57 14.73
N VAL A 113 -1.19 -3.38 15.14
CA VAL A 113 -1.75 -2.07 15.45
C VAL A 113 -2.19 -2.00 16.90
N TYR A 114 -1.88 -0.91 17.58
CA TYR A 114 -2.43 -0.67 18.90
C TYR A 114 -3.93 -0.37 18.79
N ARG A 115 -4.75 -1.09 19.54
CA ARG A 115 -6.19 -0.81 19.67
C ARG A 115 -6.36 0.56 20.29
N GLY A 116 -7.11 1.40 19.59
CA GLY A 116 -7.33 2.78 19.97
C GLY A 116 -8.06 3.51 18.86
N LYS A 117 -8.31 4.80 19.04
CA LYS A 117 -8.94 5.63 18.01
C LYS A 117 -8.06 5.72 16.77
N ASP A 118 -6.75 5.86 16.96
CA ASP A 118 -5.83 6.25 15.89
C ASP A 118 -5.18 5.04 15.19
N GLY A 119 -5.13 3.87 15.83
CA GLY A 119 -4.74 2.61 15.17
C GLY A 119 -3.27 2.57 14.73
N HIS A 120 -2.36 3.13 15.51
CA HIS A 120 -0.95 3.23 15.12
C HIS A 120 -0.30 1.87 14.92
N ILE A 121 0.45 1.74 13.82
CA ILE A 121 1.27 0.58 13.49
C ILE A 121 2.49 0.57 14.41
N ALA A 122 2.73 -0.58 15.04
CA ALA A 122 3.85 -0.82 15.93
C ALA A 122 5.00 -1.55 15.23
N GLN A 123 4.66 -2.50 14.36
CA GLN A 123 5.57 -3.34 13.58
C GLN A 123 4.81 -3.90 12.39
N ALA A 124 5.52 -4.26 11.32
CA ALA A 124 4.94 -4.88 10.15
C ALA A 124 5.86 -5.92 9.54
N ILE A 125 5.28 -6.83 8.75
CA ILE A 125 6.03 -7.75 7.91
C ILE A 125 5.43 -7.82 6.51
N VAL A 126 6.29 -8.13 5.56
CA VAL A 126 5.93 -8.59 4.21
C VAL A 126 6.49 -9.98 4.03
N LYS A 127 5.67 -10.91 3.53
CA LYS A 127 6.11 -12.25 3.16
C LYS A 127 5.81 -12.51 1.69
N LEU A 128 6.81 -13.02 0.98
CA LEU A 128 6.76 -13.36 -0.45
C LEU A 128 6.88 -14.88 -0.62
N ASN A 129 5.94 -15.50 -1.32
CA ASN A 129 5.85 -16.96 -1.36
C ASN A 129 6.65 -17.60 -2.49
N ASP A 130 7.86 -18.05 -2.20
CA ASP A 130 8.71 -18.76 -3.16
C ASP A 130 8.08 -20.07 -3.68
N THR A 131 7.07 -20.63 -2.99
CA THR A 131 6.33 -21.78 -3.55
C THR A 131 5.62 -21.40 -4.85
N TYR A 132 5.07 -20.19 -4.96
CA TYR A 132 4.49 -19.69 -6.20
C TYR A 132 5.53 -19.03 -7.11
N PHE A 133 6.45 -18.26 -6.54
CA PHE A 133 7.51 -17.57 -7.30
C PHE A 133 8.61 -18.49 -7.84
N SER A 134 8.50 -19.81 -7.63
CA SER A 134 9.27 -20.83 -8.35
C SER A 134 8.53 -21.41 -9.55
N LEU A 135 7.26 -21.04 -9.75
CA LEU A 135 6.46 -21.44 -10.91
C LEU A 135 6.73 -20.47 -12.08
N PRO A 136 6.85 -20.95 -13.32
CA PRO A 136 7.12 -20.08 -14.48
C PRO A 136 6.10 -18.96 -14.70
N ALA A 137 4.87 -19.11 -14.21
CA ALA A 137 3.83 -18.09 -14.31
C ALA A 137 4.17 -16.82 -13.51
N TYR A 138 4.86 -16.97 -12.37
CA TYR A 138 5.14 -15.90 -11.41
C TYR A 138 6.64 -15.56 -11.32
N ASP A 139 7.54 -16.45 -11.75
CA ASP A 139 8.99 -16.22 -11.72
C ASP A 139 9.46 -15.26 -12.83
N THR A 140 9.02 -14.00 -12.74
CA THR A 140 9.40 -12.89 -13.62
C THR A 140 9.75 -11.67 -12.79
N SER A 141 10.53 -10.73 -13.33
CA SER A 141 10.79 -9.46 -12.62
C SER A 141 9.49 -8.71 -12.36
N ALA A 142 8.60 -8.64 -13.35
CA ALA A 142 7.37 -7.86 -13.25
C ALA A 142 6.44 -8.33 -12.13
N TRP A 143 6.28 -9.64 -11.96
CA TRP A 143 5.52 -10.18 -10.83
C TRP A 143 6.20 -9.93 -9.48
N LYS A 144 7.55 -9.97 -9.43
CA LYS A 144 8.30 -9.71 -8.19
C LYS A 144 8.25 -8.23 -7.81
N ASP A 145 8.37 -7.34 -8.78
CA ASP A 145 8.33 -5.89 -8.60
C ASP A 145 6.93 -5.46 -8.14
N LEU A 146 5.87 -5.97 -8.79
CA LEU A 146 4.48 -5.78 -8.38
C LEU A 146 4.25 -6.21 -6.93
N VAL A 147 4.52 -7.47 -6.57
CA VAL A 147 4.17 -7.97 -5.23
C VAL A 147 4.96 -7.26 -4.13
N VAL A 148 6.25 -6.94 -4.37
CA VAL A 148 7.04 -6.23 -3.36
C VAL A 148 6.54 -4.80 -3.20
N CYS A 149 6.23 -4.11 -4.29
CA CYS A 149 5.66 -2.77 -4.25
C CYS A 149 4.32 -2.76 -3.50
N GLN A 150 3.42 -3.67 -3.85
CA GLN A 150 2.07 -3.77 -3.28
C GLN A 150 2.10 -4.06 -1.78
N GLU A 151 2.81 -5.11 -1.36
CA GLU A 151 2.83 -5.53 0.04
C GLU A 151 3.56 -4.51 0.93
N VAL A 152 4.61 -3.85 0.43
CA VAL A 152 5.24 -2.73 1.14
C VAL A 152 4.26 -1.56 1.28
N GLY A 153 3.51 -1.22 0.21
CA GLY A 153 2.47 -0.20 0.24
C GLY A 153 1.40 -0.48 1.31
N HIS A 154 0.98 -1.73 1.44
CA HIS A 154 0.10 -2.17 2.53
C HIS A 154 0.69 -1.88 3.91
N THR A 155 1.99 -2.13 4.14
CA THR A 155 2.60 -1.81 5.44
C THR A 155 2.61 -0.31 5.78
N PHE A 156 2.38 0.56 4.79
CA PHE A 156 2.22 2.01 5.00
C PHE A 156 0.78 2.43 5.23
N GLY A 157 -0.17 1.49 5.24
CA GLY A 157 -1.59 1.77 5.46
C GLY A 157 -2.38 2.01 4.19
N LEU A 158 -1.91 1.54 3.03
CA LEU A 158 -2.68 1.54 1.78
C LEU A 158 -3.47 0.24 1.62
N GLY A 159 -4.65 0.31 1.03
CA GLY A 159 -5.43 -0.80 0.48
C GLY A 159 -5.32 -0.84 -1.04
N HIS A 160 -6.13 -1.66 -1.71
CA HIS A 160 -6.14 -1.74 -3.16
C HIS A 160 -6.94 -0.59 -3.80
N GLN A 161 -6.52 -0.14 -4.97
CA GLN A 161 -7.28 0.77 -5.84
C GLN A 161 -8.30 0.01 -6.71
N ASP A 162 -7.97 -1.21 -7.12
CA ASP A 162 -8.89 -2.14 -7.78
C ASP A 162 -8.47 -3.59 -7.48
N GLU A 163 -9.48 -4.46 -7.42
CA GLU A 163 -9.31 -5.86 -7.03
C GLU A 163 -9.78 -6.83 -8.14
N ASN A 164 -9.90 -6.35 -9.38
CA ASN A 164 -10.31 -7.16 -10.52
C ASN A 164 -9.14 -7.46 -11.44
N PHE A 165 -8.49 -8.61 -11.20
CA PHE A 165 -7.38 -9.17 -11.99
C PHE A 165 -7.51 -9.19 -13.53
N THR A 166 -8.71 -9.00 -14.07
CA THR A 166 -8.98 -9.14 -15.50
C THR A 166 -9.42 -7.86 -16.20
N ASN A 167 -9.54 -6.74 -15.48
CA ASN A 167 -9.80 -5.45 -16.09
C ASN A 167 -8.48 -4.80 -16.58
N ALA A 168 -8.57 -3.56 -17.07
CA ALA A 168 -7.39 -2.87 -17.54
C ALA A 168 -6.63 -2.25 -16.36
N ASN A 169 -5.30 -2.47 -16.33
CA ASN A 169 -4.42 -1.91 -15.32
C ASN A 169 -4.63 -0.40 -15.11
N LEU A 170 -4.70 0.00 -13.84
CA LEU A 170 -4.74 1.39 -13.40
C LEU A 170 -3.37 2.08 -13.40
N GLY A 171 -2.30 1.32 -13.67
CA GLY A 171 -0.93 1.81 -13.68
C GLY A 171 -0.37 2.02 -12.28
N THR A 172 -0.77 1.18 -11.32
CA THR A 172 -0.31 1.20 -9.93
C THR A 172 -0.08 -0.22 -9.41
N CYS A 173 0.90 -0.41 -8.54
CA CYS A 173 1.09 -1.67 -7.82
C CYS A 173 0.03 -1.94 -6.75
N MET A 174 -0.86 -0.99 -6.46
CA MET A 174 -2.02 -1.21 -5.57
C MET A 174 -3.24 -1.73 -6.35
N ASP A 175 -3.06 -2.27 -7.55
CA ASP A 175 -4.11 -2.78 -8.43
C ASP A 175 -3.86 -4.26 -8.78
N TYR A 176 -4.91 -5.08 -8.63
CA TYR A 176 -4.86 -6.49 -9.01
C TYR A 176 -4.74 -6.64 -10.53
N THR A 177 -3.78 -7.44 -10.97
CA THR A 177 -3.53 -7.62 -12.39
C THR A 177 -3.03 -9.02 -12.72
N ASN A 178 -3.34 -9.49 -13.92
CA ASN A 178 -2.73 -10.67 -14.53
C ASN A 178 -1.61 -10.32 -15.53
N ASP A 179 -1.24 -9.05 -15.63
CA ASP A 179 -0.28 -8.48 -16.56
C ASP A 179 0.54 -7.35 -15.89
N PRO A 180 1.45 -7.67 -14.96
CA PRO A 180 2.13 -6.65 -14.17
C PRO A 180 2.88 -5.59 -14.99
N ASP A 181 3.52 -5.99 -16.10
CA ASP A 181 4.28 -5.08 -16.96
C ASP A 181 3.43 -4.29 -17.98
N GLY A 182 2.14 -4.59 -18.07
CA GLY A 182 1.20 -3.97 -19.02
C GLY A 182 1.39 -4.40 -20.48
N SER A 183 2.19 -5.44 -20.73
CA SER A 183 2.53 -5.86 -22.10
C SER A 183 1.35 -6.50 -22.84
N LEU A 184 0.36 -7.06 -22.14
CA LEU A 184 -0.87 -7.57 -22.71
C LEU A 184 -1.82 -6.43 -23.05
N TYR A 185 -2.13 -6.31 -24.34
CA TYR A 185 -3.10 -5.34 -24.88
C TYR A 185 -2.69 -3.85 -24.71
N GLY A 186 -1.42 -3.57 -24.40
CA GLY A 186 -0.89 -2.20 -24.27
C GLY A 186 -1.46 -1.48 -23.06
N GLN A 187 -1.58 -2.19 -21.94
CA GLN A 187 -2.09 -1.69 -20.68
C GLN A 187 -1.04 -0.85 -19.95
N LEU A 188 -1.45 -0.22 -18.85
CA LEU A 188 -0.54 0.50 -17.98
C LEU A 188 0.32 -0.48 -17.18
N ASN A 189 1.49 -0.02 -16.74
CA ASN A 189 2.41 -0.79 -15.94
C ASN A 189 2.03 -0.71 -14.45
N ASN A 190 1.84 -1.86 -13.80
CA ASN A 190 1.47 -1.97 -12.38
C ASN A 190 2.67 -2.34 -11.49
N GLU A 191 3.91 -2.29 -11.98
CA GLU A 191 5.10 -2.60 -11.16
C GLU A 191 5.41 -1.51 -10.12
N HIS A 192 4.77 -0.33 -10.23
CA HIS A 192 5.11 0.87 -9.46
C HIS A 192 3.86 1.58 -8.92
N PRO A 193 3.95 2.41 -7.86
CA PRO A 193 2.86 3.26 -7.42
C PRO A 193 2.54 4.36 -8.44
N ASN A 194 1.31 4.85 -8.43
CA ASN A 194 0.88 6.01 -9.19
C ASN A 194 0.71 7.26 -8.31
N GLN A 195 0.35 8.39 -8.94
CA GLN A 195 0.13 9.65 -8.22
C GLN A 195 -0.97 9.53 -7.15
N HIS A 196 -2.00 8.72 -7.39
CA HIS A 196 -3.11 8.54 -6.45
C HIS A 196 -2.65 7.83 -5.17
N ASP A 197 -1.69 6.90 -5.25
CA ASP A 197 -1.06 6.29 -4.06
C ASP A 197 -0.29 7.32 -3.23
N TYR A 198 0.47 8.20 -3.89
CA TYR A 198 1.21 9.26 -3.21
C TYR A 198 0.28 10.31 -2.57
N ASP A 199 -0.83 10.62 -3.23
CA ASP A 199 -1.87 11.51 -2.70
C ASP A 199 -2.56 10.89 -1.49
N MET A 200 -2.78 9.57 -1.48
CA MET A 200 -3.28 8.85 -0.31
C MET A 200 -2.30 8.94 0.86
N LEU A 201 -1.02 8.63 0.64
CA LEU A 201 -0.01 8.77 1.70
C LEU A 201 0.10 10.21 2.19
N SER A 202 -0.12 11.20 1.32
CA SER A 202 -0.20 12.61 1.72
C SER A 202 -1.42 12.89 2.61
N SER A 203 -2.56 12.23 2.39
CA SER A 203 -3.72 12.31 3.29
C SER A 203 -3.44 11.64 4.65
N ILE A 204 -2.85 10.44 4.62
CA ILE A 204 -2.54 9.64 5.82
C ILE A 204 -1.46 10.30 6.68
N TYR A 205 -0.39 10.82 6.09
CA TYR A 205 0.78 11.31 6.85
C TYR A 205 0.94 12.83 6.81
N GLY A 206 0.30 13.52 5.87
CA GLY A 206 0.46 14.97 5.68
C GLY A 206 -0.05 15.80 6.86
N HIS A 207 -1.06 15.31 7.59
CA HIS A 207 -1.60 16.00 8.75
C HIS A 207 -0.70 15.94 9.99
N LEU A 208 0.25 14.98 10.03
CA LEU A 208 1.25 14.86 11.10
C LEU A 208 2.37 15.89 10.96
N ASN A 209 2.42 16.62 9.84
CA ASN A 209 3.42 17.66 9.56
C ASN A 209 3.06 19.06 10.10
N GLY A 210 1.90 19.21 10.76
CA GLY A 210 1.38 20.50 11.21
C GLY A 210 2.07 21.06 12.46
N THR A 211 3.23 21.71 12.30
CA THR A 211 3.67 22.76 13.24
C THR A 211 3.47 24.15 12.63
N GLY A 212 2.31 24.76 12.92
CA GLY A 212 2.09 26.21 12.76
C GLY A 212 0.98 26.62 11.79
N ASP A 213 -0.24 26.86 12.30
CA ASP A 213 -0.80 28.21 12.53
C ASP A 213 -2.30 28.13 12.88
N GLY A 214 -2.68 28.69 14.03
CA GLY A 214 -4.08 28.98 14.38
C GLY A 214 -4.71 28.15 15.50
N THR A 215 -4.62 28.67 16.72
CA THR A 215 -5.40 28.32 17.93
C THR A 215 -4.96 27.05 18.68
N PRO A 216 -4.60 27.14 19.99
CA PRO A 216 -4.15 25.99 20.78
C PRO A 216 -5.35 25.10 21.16
N GLY A 217 -5.73 24.20 20.26
CA GLY A 217 -6.41 22.96 20.62
C GLY A 217 -5.40 22.01 21.23
N SER A 218 -5.58 21.66 22.49
CA SER A 218 -4.69 20.83 23.30
C SER A 218 -4.47 19.43 22.71
N GLY A 219 -3.51 19.28 21.79
CA GLY A 219 -3.00 18.00 21.31
C GLY A 219 -1.51 17.88 21.63
N LYS A 220 -1.17 17.62 22.89
CA LYS A 220 0.20 17.26 23.29
C LYS A 220 0.51 15.83 22.80
N GLY A 221 0.80 15.69 21.52
CA GLY A 221 1.39 14.47 20.94
C GLY A 221 2.90 14.44 21.13
N SER A 222 3.39 14.65 22.35
CA SER A 222 4.80 14.40 22.68
C SER A 222 4.95 12.92 23.03
N GLY A 223 4.72 12.05 22.05
CA GLY A 223 4.77 10.59 22.19
C GLY A 223 6.16 10.02 21.93
N LYS A 224 7.21 10.55 22.58
CA LYS A 224 8.55 9.89 22.57
C LYS A 224 8.58 8.62 23.44
N GLY A 225 7.47 7.88 23.50
CA GLY A 225 7.40 6.60 24.17
C GLY A 225 7.87 5.53 23.21
N LYS A 226 8.83 4.70 23.61
CA LYS A 226 9.13 3.48 22.86
C LYS A 226 7.83 2.67 22.76
N PRO A 227 7.48 2.15 21.57
CA PRO A 227 6.29 1.31 21.45
C PRO A 227 6.41 0.12 22.42
N ALA A 228 5.31 -0.28 23.06
CA ALA A 228 5.32 -1.46 23.92
C ALA A 228 5.52 -2.71 23.05
N ASN A 229 6.34 -3.66 23.50
CA ASN A 229 6.53 -4.92 22.77
C ASN A 229 5.17 -5.63 22.59
N VAL A 230 4.82 -5.95 21.34
CA VAL A 230 3.51 -6.53 20.97
C VAL A 230 3.58 -8.02 20.61
N GLY A 231 4.73 -8.67 20.83
CA GLY A 231 4.95 -10.11 20.66
C GLY A 231 5.03 -10.60 19.21
N THR A 232 5.25 -11.91 19.05
CA THR A 232 5.32 -12.60 17.75
C THR A 232 4.26 -13.70 17.68
N VAL A 233 3.72 -13.94 16.48
CA VAL A 233 2.74 -15.00 16.19
C VAL A 233 3.00 -15.56 14.80
N THR A 234 2.92 -16.89 14.64
CA THR A 234 2.96 -17.53 13.31
C THR A 234 1.64 -17.25 12.57
N LEU A 235 1.75 -16.74 11.35
CA LEU A 235 0.61 -16.25 10.56
C LEU A 235 0.85 -16.49 9.06
N ASN A 236 1.06 -17.74 8.65
CA ASN A 236 1.33 -18.09 7.26
C ASN A 236 0.08 -18.59 6.52
N THR A 237 -0.95 -19.01 7.25
CA THR A 237 -2.14 -19.63 6.68
C THR A 237 -3.43 -18.93 7.13
N PRO A 238 -4.52 -19.00 6.34
CA PRO A 238 -5.81 -18.37 6.68
C PRO A 238 -6.36 -18.75 8.05
N ALA A 239 -6.14 -19.99 8.49
CA ALA A 239 -6.58 -20.47 9.80
C ALA A 239 -5.93 -19.70 10.98
N GLU A 240 -4.81 -19.02 10.73
CA GLU A 240 -4.05 -18.27 11.73
C GLU A 240 -4.36 -16.78 11.71
N TRP A 241 -5.02 -16.25 10.68
CA TRP A 241 -5.20 -14.79 10.48
C TRP A 241 -6.43 -14.20 11.19
N GLY A 242 -7.27 -15.05 11.79
CA GLY A 242 -8.45 -14.60 12.54
C GLY A 242 -9.69 -14.45 11.66
N LEU A 243 -10.45 -13.37 11.86
CA LEU A 243 -11.72 -13.13 11.18
C LEU A 243 -11.48 -12.44 9.83
N ALA A 244 -12.06 -12.97 8.76
CA ALA A 244 -12.15 -12.26 7.48
C ALA A 244 -13.12 -11.06 7.61
N VAL A 245 -12.67 -9.89 7.17
CA VAL A 245 -13.43 -8.62 7.28
C VAL A 245 -13.66 -7.93 5.94
N ALA A 246 -12.97 -8.35 4.87
CA ALA A 246 -13.24 -7.93 3.50
C ALA A 246 -12.92 -9.06 2.51
N GLN A 247 -13.48 -8.93 1.31
CA GLN A 247 -13.29 -9.86 0.20
C GLN A 247 -12.91 -9.07 -1.06
N ASP A 248 -12.12 -9.69 -1.93
CA ASP A 248 -11.80 -9.15 -3.26
C ASP A 248 -12.99 -9.21 -4.24
N ALA A 249 -12.79 -8.70 -5.45
CA ALA A 249 -13.83 -8.69 -6.48
C ALA A 249 -14.28 -10.10 -6.92
N GLN A 250 -13.47 -11.14 -6.67
CA GLN A 250 -13.78 -12.54 -6.94
C GLN A 250 -14.46 -13.23 -5.75
N GLY A 251 -14.62 -12.54 -4.61
CA GLY A 251 -15.25 -13.05 -3.40
C GLY A 251 -14.32 -13.90 -2.52
N ARG A 252 -13.00 -13.83 -2.72
CA ARG A 252 -12.01 -14.43 -1.81
C ARG A 252 -11.75 -13.45 -0.67
N ASP A 253 -11.64 -13.97 0.54
CA ASP A 253 -11.28 -13.17 1.71
C ASP A 253 -9.90 -12.53 1.52
N SER A 254 -9.82 -11.21 1.41
CA SER A 254 -8.59 -10.46 1.11
C SER A 254 -8.02 -9.73 2.34
N LEU A 255 -8.85 -9.58 3.38
CA LEU A 255 -8.48 -8.86 4.60
C LEU A 255 -8.93 -9.60 5.86
N TYR A 256 -8.00 -9.78 6.79
CA TYR A 256 -8.25 -10.47 8.05
C TYR A 256 -7.84 -9.63 9.26
N VAL A 257 -8.54 -9.84 10.38
CA VAL A 257 -8.24 -9.25 11.68
C VAL A 257 -8.12 -10.34 12.73
N ARG A 258 -6.97 -10.36 13.43
CA ARG A 258 -6.75 -11.17 14.62
C ARG A 258 -6.52 -10.29 15.84
N HIS A 259 -7.46 -10.35 16.78
CA HIS A 259 -7.29 -9.71 18.08
C HIS A 259 -6.26 -10.47 18.91
N LEU A 260 -5.19 -9.78 19.29
CA LEU A 260 -4.23 -10.28 20.26
C LEU A 260 -4.59 -9.80 21.67
N GLY A 261 -3.97 -10.45 22.66
CA GLY A 261 -3.94 -9.93 24.03
C GLY A 261 -3.31 -8.53 24.09
N SER A 262 -3.44 -7.86 25.23
CA SER A 262 -2.74 -6.59 25.51
C SER A 262 -3.11 -5.39 24.64
N GLY A 263 -4.29 -5.39 24.01
CA GLY A 263 -4.76 -4.21 23.27
C GLY A 263 -4.13 -4.07 21.88
N VAL A 264 -3.76 -5.17 21.23
CA VAL A 264 -3.16 -5.17 19.89
C VAL A 264 -4.03 -5.99 18.95
N ASP A 265 -4.16 -5.55 17.71
CA ASP A 265 -4.72 -6.34 16.62
C ASP A 265 -3.64 -6.59 15.56
N VAL A 266 -3.68 -7.75 14.92
CA VAL A 266 -2.94 -7.98 13.67
C VAL A 266 -3.92 -7.90 12.52
N ILE A 267 -3.58 -7.11 11.52
CA ILE A 267 -4.35 -7.02 10.29
C ILE A 267 -3.50 -7.65 9.18
N THR A 268 -4.09 -8.50 8.35
CA THR A 268 -3.39 -9.21 7.27
C THR A 268 -4.08 -8.94 5.93
N HIS A 269 -3.36 -8.29 5.02
CA HIS A 269 -3.70 -8.18 3.60
C HIS A 269 -3.13 -9.37 2.85
N VAL A 270 -3.86 -9.85 1.84
CA VAL A 270 -3.48 -11.03 1.07
C VAL A 270 -3.63 -10.76 -0.42
N LEU A 271 -2.53 -10.87 -1.16
CA LEU A 271 -2.55 -11.02 -2.61
C LEU A 271 -2.63 -12.50 -2.97
N TRP A 272 -3.80 -12.92 -3.43
CA TRP A 272 -4.03 -14.29 -3.89
C TRP A 272 -3.39 -14.54 -5.26
N ALA A 273 -2.98 -15.78 -5.49
CA ALA A 273 -2.62 -16.28 -6.81
C ALA A 273 -3.89 -16.49 -7.66
N GLU A 274 -3.77 -16.24 -8.96
CA GLU A 274 -4.76 -16.52 -10.01
C GLU A 274 -4.50 -17.82 -10.77
#